data_AF-A0A084IHL6-F1
#
_entry.id   AF-A0A084IHL6-F1
#
_cell.length_a   1.000
_cell.length_b   1.000
_cell.length_c   1.000
_cell.angle_alpha   90.00
_cell.angle_beta   90.00
_cell.angle_gamma   90.00
#
_symmetry.space_group_name_H-M   'P 1'
#
loop_
_entity.id
_entity.type
_entity.pdbx_description
1 polymer ?
#
loop_
_entity_poly.entity_id
_entity_poly.type
_entity_poly.pdbx_seq_one_letter_code
_entity_poly.pdbx_strand_id
1 'polypeptide(L)'
;MRWNQSSVRWKRHYRRGQTLAWTVENAAGESVRIDPRPTFELSDGDAIMRAALNDRGLCQVPSSLARESIDNGDLVPVLEAQSAHEVPVHAVWPATRHLLPKMRLVVDEQLKQAPIWRTR
;
A
#
# COMPACT_ATOMS: atom_id res chain seq x y z
N MET A 1 -21.47 17.94 -2.04
CA MET A 1 -20.30 18.71 -1.56
C MET A 1 -19.21 18.57 -2.62
N ARG A 2 -18.93 19.65 -3.36
CA ARG A 2 -18.08 19.62 -4.58
C ARG A 2 -16.67 20.06 -4.18
N TRP A 3 -15.77 19.09 -4.01
CA TRP A 3 -14.40 19.37 -3.60
C TRP A 3 -13.65 20.15 -4.68
N ASN A 4 -13.09 21.30 -4.31
CA ASN A 4 -12.27 22.14 -5.17
C ASN A 4 -10.87 21.50 -5.29
N GLN A 5 -10.48 21.09 -6.50
CA GLN A 5 -9.24 20.36 -6.78
C GLN A 5 -7.96 21.24 -6.72
N SER A 6 -8.06 22.50 -6.31
CA SER A 6 -7.00 23.50 -6.49
C SER A 6 -5.79 23.37 -5.54
N SER A 7 -5.80 22.50 -4.51
CA SER A 7 -4.70 22.44 -3.54
C SER A 7 -4.23 21.04 -3.14
N VAL A 8 -4.85 19.96 -3.62
CA VAL A 8 -4.45 18.59 -3.25
C VAL A 8 -3.39 18.07 -4.21
N ARG A 9 -2.16 17.87 -3.71
CA ARG A 9 -1.04 17.26 -4.46
C ARG A 9 -1.05 15.75 -4.25
N TRP A 10 -0.95 15.00 -5.35
CA TRP A 10 -1.01 13.53 -5.36
C TRP A 10 0.37 12.91 -5.61
N LYS A 11 0.63 11.77 -4.96
CA LYS A 11 1.82 10.92 -5.19
C LYS A 11 1.44 9.64 -5.91
N ARG A 12 2.31 9.15 -6.78
CA ARG A 12 2.05 7.96 -7.61
C ARG A 12 3.21 6.97 -7.47
N HIS A 13 2.86 5.68 -7.41
CA HIS A 13 3.83 4.59 -7.39
C HIS A 13 4.28 4.24 -8.81
N TYR A 14 5.57 3.92 -8.97
CA TYR A 14 6.16 3.52 -10.24
C TYR A 14 6.89 2.17 -10.09
N ARG A 15 6.50 1.11 -10.83
CA ARG A 15 7.22 -0.17 -10.81
C ARG A 15 7.50 -0.62 -12.25
N ARG A 16 8.78 -0.80 -12.59
CA ARG A 16 9.26 -1.39 -13.88
C ARG A 16 8.49 -0.92 -15.13
N GLY A 17 8.42 0.39 -15.37
CA GLY A 17 7.77 0.95 -16.57
C GLY A 17 6.24 0.96 -16.53
N GLN A 18 5.62 0.48 -15.44
CA GLN A 18 4.18 0.58 -15.23
C GLN A 18 3.86 1.53 -14.09
N THR A 19 3.01 2.48 -14.44
CA THR A 19 2.40 3.41 -13.52
C THR A 19 1.34 2.70 -12.68
N LEU A 20 1.51 2.71 -11.36
CA LEU A 20 0.54 2.12 -10.44
C LEU A 20 -0.54 3.15 -10.13
N ALA A 21 -1.68 3.00 -10.81
CA ALA A 21 -2.90 3.72 -10.51
C ALA A 21 -3.36 3.41 -9.07
N TRP A 22 -3.97 4.39 -8.42
CA TRP A 22 -4.54 4.19 -7.11
C TRP A 22 -5.79 3.33 -7.22
N THR A 23 -5.97 2.42 -6.28
CA THR A 23 -7.16 1.55 -6.23
C THR A 23 -8.05 2.03 -5.11
N VAL A 24 -9.30 2.36 -5.42
CA VAL A 24 -10.29 2.87 -4.47
C VAL A 24 -11.61 2.12 -4.63
N GLU A 25 -12.37 2.01 -3.55
CA GLU A 25 -13.74 1.50 -3.59
C GLU A 25 -14.71 2.64 -3.89
N ASN A 26 -15.62 2.43 -4.86
CA ASN A 26 -16.67 3.39 -5.17
C ASN A 26 -17.88 3.22 -4.22
N ALA A 27 -18.89 4.10 -4.35
CA ALA A 27 -20.09 4.03 -3.51
C ALA A 27 -20.94 2.76 -3.72
N ALA A 28 -20.70 2.00 -4.80
CA ALA A 28 -21.35 0.73 -5.09
C ALA A 28 -20.55 -0.49 -4.58
N GLY A 29 -19.41 -0.27 -3.91
CA GLY A 29 -18.54 -1.33 -3.41
C GLY A 29 -17.58 -1.91 -4.46
N GLU A 30 -17.48 -1.28 -5.63
CA GLU A 30 -16.64 -1.77 -6.71
C GLU A 30 -15.23 -1.15 -6.63
N SER A 31 -14.22 -1.97 -6.90
CA SER A 31 -12.84 -1.53 -7.01
C SER A 31 -12.63 -0.76 -8.32
N VAL A 32 -12.28 0.52 -8.21
CA VAL A 32 -12.02 1.43 -9.33
C VAL A 32 -10.56 1.89 -9.28
N ARG A 33 -9.92 1.95 -10.44
CA ARG A 33 -8.59 2.54 -10.58
C ARG A 33 -8.72 4.01 -10.91
N ILE A 34 -8.07 4.86 -10.12
CA ILE A 34 -7.96 6.30 -10.39
C ILE A 34 -6.49 6.64 -10.65
N ASP A 35 -6.27 7.50 -11.64
CA ASP A 35 -4.92 7.91 -12.04
C ASP A 35 -4.74 9.42 -11.83
N PRO A 36 -4.59 9.88 -10.58
CA PRO A 36 -4.50 11.31 -10.28
C PRO A 36 -3.20 11.89 -10.87
N ARG A 37 -3.25 13.12 -11.40
CA ARG A 37 -2.06 13.79 -11.95
C ARG A 37 -0.96 13.86 -10.88
N PRO A 38 0.21 13.22 -11.08
CA PRO A 38 1.21 13.12 -10.05
C PRO A 38 1.96 14.44 -9.91
N THR A 39 2.26 14.84 -8.67
CA THR A 39 3.29 15.85 -8.41
C THR A 39 4.68 15.23 -8.39
N PHE A 40 4.77 13.97 -7.96
CA PHE A 40 5.99 13.15 -7.95
C PHE A 40 5.64 11.71 -8.29
N GLU A 41 6.52 11.07 -9.04
CA GLU A 41 6.49 9.63 -9.32
C GLU A 41 7.67 8.99 -8.59
N LEU A 42 7.37 8.09 -7.65
CA LEU A 42 8.35 7.44 -6.82
C LEU A 42 8.10 5.93 -6.89
N SER A 43 9.16 5.14 -6.95
CA SER A 43 9.07 3.69 -7.07
C SER A 43 9.21 2.93 -5.76
N ASP A 44 9.53 3.66 -4.70
CA ASP A 44 9.92 3.11 -3.41
C ASP A 44 8.97 3.61 -2.30
N GLY A 45 8.55 2.68 -1.45
CA GLY A 45 7.61 2.96 -0.37
C GLY A 45 8.18 3.92 0.68
N ASP A 46 9.45 3.80 1.03
CA ASP A 46 10.12 4.70 1.99
C ASP A 46 10.23 6.11 1.42
N ALA A 47 10.60 6.24 0.13
CA ALA A 47 10.63 7.54 -0.54
C ALA A 47 9.25 8.21 -0.56
N ILE A 48 8.18 7.43 -0.79
CA ILE A 48 6.79 7.92 -0.76
C ILE A 48 6.39 8.37 0.65
N MET A 49 6.71 7.57 1.66
CA MET A 49 6.46 7.90 3.08
C MET A 49 7.15 9.19 3.49
N ARG A 50 8.46 9.32 3.20
CA ARG A 50 9.21 10.54 3.49
C ARG A 50 8.63 11.76 2.80
N ALA A 51 8.18 11.62 1.56
CA ALA A 51 7.52 12.72 0.86
C ALA A 51 6.19 13.11 1.54
N ALA A 52 5.40 12.15 2.00
CA ALA A 52 4.16 12.41 2.73
C ALA A 52 4.43 13.11 4.07
N LEU A 53 5.40 12.62 4.85
CA LEU A 53 5.84 13.18 6.13
C LEU A 53 6.42 14.60 6.03
N ASN A 54 6.85 15.02 4.84
CA ASN A 54 7.39 16.37 4.58
C ASN A 54 6.36 17.27 3.87
N ASP A 55 5.07 17.05 4.12
CA ASP A 55 3.94 17.85 3.59
C ASP A 55 3.87 17.93 2.07
N ARG A 56 4.40 16.92 1.35
CA ARG A 56 4.45 16.98 -0.12
C ARG A 56 3.17 16.45 -0.79
N GLY A 57 2.14 16.06 -0.03
CA GLY A 57 0.82 15.66 -0.55
C GLY A 57 0.35 14.28 -0.07
N LEU A 58 -0.70 13.77 -0.71
CA LEU A 58 -1.33 12.49 -0.36
C LEU A 58 -0.61 11.30 -1.01
N CYS A 59 -0.50 10.20 -0.26
CA CYS A 59 0.00 8.92 -0.76
C CYS A 59 -0.96 7.78 -0.43
N GLN A 60 -1.02 6.77 -1.31
CA GLN A 60 -1.67 5.50 -1.02
C GLN A 60 -0.59 4.46 -0.78
N VAL A 61 -0.37 4.01 0.46
CA VAL A 61 0.64 2.98 0.81
C VAL A 61 -0.01 1.87 1.64
N PRO A 62 0.60 0.67 1.71
CA PRO A 62 0.12 -0.35 2.64
C PRO A 62 0.06 0.18 4.07
N SER A 63 -1.03 -0.13 4.79
CA SER A 63 -1.24 0.35 6.16
C SER A 63 -0.13 -0.08 7.12
N SER A 64 0.49 -1.24 6.88
CA SER A 64 1.65 -1.70 7.66
C SER A 64 2.85 -0.75 7.58
N LEU A 65 3.03 -0.05 6.46
CA LEU A 65 4.12 0.90 6.28
C LEU A 65 3.81 2.25 6.94
N ALA A 66 2.54 2.67 6.94
CA ALA A 66 2.11 3.95 7.50
C ALA A 66 1.75 3.89 8.99
N ARG A 67 1.57 2.69 9.56
CA ARG A 67 1.01 2.50 10.92
C ARG A 67 1.73 3.32 11.98
N GLU A 68 3.05 3.24 12.06
CA GLU A 68 3.83 3.97 13.07
C GLU A 68 3.63 5.50 12.95
N SER A 69 3.69 6.03 11.73
CA SER A 69 3.48 7.46 11.49
C SER A 69 2.04 7.91 11.75
N ILE A 70 1.05 7.03 11.53
CA ILE A 70 -0.35 7.30 11.89
C ILE A 70 -0.53 7.31 13.40
N ASP A 71 0.02 6.30 14.09
CA ASP A 71 -0.06 6.16 15.55
C ASP A 71 0.62 7.35 16.25
N ASN A 72 1.71 7.88 15.68
CA ASN A 72 2.40 9.08 16.17
C ASN A 72 1.69 10.39 15.80
N GLY A 73 0.69 10.37 14.93
CA GLY A 73 -0.02 11.56 14.44
C GLY A 73 0.72 12.36 13.36
N ASP A 74 1.85 11.86 12.86
CA ASP A 74 2.60 12.48 11.75
C ASP A 74 1.87 12.32 10.40
N LEU A 75 1.05 11.26 10.27
CA LEU A 75 0.17 11.04 9.13
C LEU A 75 -1.28 10.90 9.59
N VAL A 76 -2.19 11.41 8.78
CA VAL A 76 -3.63 11.29 9.03
C VAL A 76 -4.27 10.44 7.92
N PRO A 77 -4.97 9.35 8.26
CA PRO A 77 -5.70 8.57 7.28
C PRO A 77 -6.84 9.42 6.68
N VAL A 78 -7.02 9.32 5.37
CA VAL A 78 -8.08 10.01 4.63
C VAL A 78 -8.72 9.04 3.66
N LEU A 79 -9.98 9.28 3.30
CA LEU A 79 -10.72 8.44 2.35
C LEU A 79 -10.76 6.95 2.79
N GLU A 80 -10.88 6.70 4.10
CA GLU A 80 -10.89 5.35 4.66
C GLU A 80 -12.05 4.51 4.10
N ALA A 81 -13.21 5.13 3.91
CA ALA A 81 -14.38 4.49 3.30
C ALA A 81 -14.15 4.02 1.86
N GLN A 82 -13.14 4.55 1.18
CA GLN A 82 -12.76 4.19 -0.18
C GLN A 82 -11.47 3.36 -0.23
N SER A 83 -10.89 3.02 0.91
CA SER A 83 -9.56 2.39 1.01
C SER A 83 -9.62 0.91 1.40
N ALA A 84 -10.80 0.28 1.39
CA ALA A 84 -11.05 -1.08 1.86
C ALA A 84 -10.52 -2.20 0.92
N HIS A 85 -9.45 -1.94 0.17
CA HIS A 85 -8.80 -2.95 -0.66
C HIS A 85 -7.69 -3.65 0.13
N GLU A 86 -7.95 -4.88 0.57
CA GLU A 86 -6.90 -5.76 1.11
C GLU A 86 -5.96 -6.18 -0.02
N VAL A 87 -4.67 -5.86 0.13
CA VAL A 87 -3.63 -6.33 -0.78
C VAL A 87 -3.01 -7.60 -0.19
N PRO A 88 -3.21 -8.78 -0.83
CA PRO A 88 -2.67 -10.02 -0.29
C PRO A 88 -1.14 -10.02 -0.36
N VAL A 89 -0.52 -10.48 0.73
CA VAL A 89 0.93 -10.70 0.81
C VAL A 89 1.20 -12.19 0.61
N HIS A 90 2.03 -12.51 -0.38
CA HIS A 90 2.37 -13.89 -0.72
C HIS A 90 3.83 -14.19 -0.39
N ALA A 91 4.07 -15.32 0.27
CA ALA A 91 5.39 -15.96 0.28
C ALA A 91 5.56 -16.73 -1.03
N VAL A 92 6.65 -16.47 -1.77
CA VAL A 92 6.91 -17.07 -3.08
C VAL A 92 8.28 -17.77 -3.06
N TRP A 93 8.34 -18.98 -3.61
CA TRP A 93 9.56 -19.76 -3.78
C TRP A 93 9.51 -20.52 -5.12
N PRO A 94 10.66 -20.96 -5.67
CA PRO A 94 10.68 -21.75 -6.90
C PRO A 94 9.85 -23.02 -6.77
N ALA A 95 9.13 -23.38 -7.84
CA ALA A 95 8.39 -24.63 -7.89
C ALA A 95 9.35 -25.83 -7.84
N THR A 96 9.49 -26.45 -6.67
CA THR A 96 10.32 -27.64 -6.44
C THR A 96 9.46 -28.80 -5.97
N ARG A 97 9.79 -30.03 -6.38
CA ARG A 97 9.03 -31.25 -6.01
C ARG A 97 8.87 -31.43 -4.49
N HIS A 98 9.86 -31.03 -3.71
CA HIS A 98 9.83 -31.03 -2.25
C HIS A 98 10.36 -29.70 -1.72
N LEU A 99 9.60 -29.04 -0.84
CA LEU A 99 10.07 -27.86 -0.13
C LEU A 99 11.17 -28.28 0.84
N LEU A 100 12.33 -27.63 0.78
CA LEU A 100 13.43 -27.93 1.70
C LEU A 100 12.98 -27.67 3.15
N PRO A 101 13.29 -28.56 4.12
CA PRO A 101 12.87 -28.39 5.51
C PRO A 101 13.25 -27.03 6.12
N LYS A 102 14.43 -26.50 5.78
CA LYS A 102 14.88 -25.17 6.21
C LYS A 102 13.98 -24.04 5.69
N MET A 103 13.50 -24.14 4.45
CA MET A 103 12.57 -23.15 3.89
C MET A 103 11.21 -23.24 4.56
N ARG A 104 10.70 -24.45 4.81
CA ARG A 104 9.45 -24.63 5.54
C ARG A 104 9.51 -24.02 6.93
N LEU A 105 10.61 -24.28 7.66
CA LEU A 105 10.83 -23.68 8.98
C LEU A 105 10.80 -22.15 8.93
N VAL A 106 11.49 -21.53 7.97
CA VAL A 106 11.50 -20.06 7.83
C VAL A 106 10.11 -19.52 7.53
N VAL A 107 9.37 -20.15 6.61
CA VAL A 107 8.00 -19.76 6.30
C VAL A 107 7.14 -19.89 7.56
N ASP A 108 7.15 -21.05 8.21
CA ASP A 108 6.35 -21.32 9.42
C ASP A 108 6.66 -20.36 10.57
N GLU A 109 7.93 -19.97 10.77
CA GLU A 109 8.32 -18.97 11.78
C GLU A 109 7.85 -17.57 11.40
N GLN A 110 8.00 -17.16 10.13
CA GLN A 110 7.42 -15.91 9.65
C GLN A 110 5.89 -15.92 9.80
N LEU A 111 5.29 -17.11 9.67
CA LEU A 111 3.87 -17.33 9.86
C LEU A 111 3.40 -17.23 11.33
N LYS A 112 4.31 -17.20 12.29
CA LYS A 112 3.96 -16.95 13.70
C LYS A 112 4.00 -15.46 14.01
N GLN A 113 4.96 -14.75 13.41
CA GLN A 113 5.26 -13.36 13.76
C GLN A 113 4.29 -12.34 13.19
N ALA A 114 3.62 -12.66 12.08
CA ALA A 114 2.66 -11.71 11.50
C ALA A 114 1.25 -12.30 11.39
N PRO A 115 0.51 -12.38 12.51
CA PRO A 115 -0.83 -12.99 12.55
C PRO A 115 -1.82 -12.36 11.56
N ILE A 116 -1.56 -11.15 11.06
CA ILE A 116 -2.36 -10.43 10.07
C ILE A 116 -2.28 -10.99 8.64
N TRP A 117 -1.21 -11.71 8.24
CA TRP A 117 -1.10 -12.24 6.87
C TRP A 117 -1.72 -13.64 6.72
N ARG A 118 -2.35 -14.18 7.77
CA ARG A 118 -3.07 -15.47 7.68
C ARG A 118 -4.21 -15.36 6.69
N THR A 119 -3.98 -15.84 5.47
CA THR A 119 -4.97 -15.93 4.42
C THR A 119 -6.03 -16.96 4.77
N ARG A 120 -7.26 -16.65 4.35
CA ARG A 120 -8.35 -17.61 4.17
C ARG A 120 -8.07 -18.55 3.00
#